data_AF-A0A3D2WJ05-F1
#
_entry.id   AF-A0A3D2WJ05-F1
#
_cell.length_a   1.000
_cell.length_b   1.000
_cell.length_c   1.000
_cell.angle_alpha   90.00
_cell.angle_beta   90.00
_cell.angle_gamma   90.00
#
_symmetry.space_group_name_H-M   'P 1'
#
loop_
_entity.id
_entity.type
_entity.pdbx_description
1 polymer ?
#
loop_
_entity_poly.entity_id
_entity_poly.type
_entity_poly.pdbx_seq_one_letter_code
_entity_poly.pdbx_strand_id
1 'polypeptide(L)'
;VNTAEKRWWQEKLETVRSKPRYENETKLHILERLTAAEGLEKALASKFPGYKRFGLEGGEALIPLLDEVIQGSGKHKAREIVIGMAHRGRLNVLVNTFGKKPSELFDEFQGKKIAEVGSGDVKYHQGFSSNVMTPGGEVHLALAFNPSHLEIVAPVVQGSVRARQDRRNDVTHSSVVPVVIHGDAAF
;
A
#
# COMPACT_ATOMS: atom_id res chain seq x y z
N VAL A 1 18.18 -17.03 18.99
CA VAL A 1 16.71 -17.16 18.97
C VAL A 1 16.16 -16.49 20.22
N ASN A 2 15.32 -15.47 20.10
CA ASN A 2 14.69 -14.83 21.25
C ASN A 2 13.46 -15.67 21.70
N THR A 3 13.53 -16.28 22.88
CA THR A 3 12.47 -17.15 23.41
C THR A 3 11.15 -16.40 23.64
N ALA A 4 11.22 -15.11 24.00
CA ALA A 4 10.01 -14.30 24.22
C ALA A 4 9.24 -14.07 22.92
N GLU A 5 9.94 -13.71 21.83
CA GLU A 5 9.34 -13.54 20.50
C GLU A 5 8.75 -14.85 19.98
N LYS A 6 9.45 -15.98 20.18
CA LYS A 6 8.94 -17.30 19.80
C LYS A 6 7.63 -17.62 20.52
N ARG A 7 7.58 -17.46 21.85
CA ARG A 7 6.38 -17.71 22.64
C ARG A 7 5.23 -16.80 22.24
N TRP A 8 5.51 -15.52 21.99
CA TRP A 8 4.51 -14.57 21.52
C TRP A 8 3.85 -15.03 20.21
N TRP A 9 4.63 -15.50 19.23
CA TRP A 9 4.07 -16.04 17.98
C TRP A 9 3.26 -17.32 18.19
N GLN A 10 3.73 -18.23 19.03
CA GLN A 10 3.01 -19.46 19.37
C GLN A 10 1.65 -19.12 20.00
N GLU A 11 1.62 -18.21 20.97
CA GLU A 11 0.38 -17.75 21.59
C GLU A 11 -0.56 -17.10 20.57
N LYS A 12 -0.06 -16.27 19.64
CA LYS A 12 -0.90 -15.61 18.63
C LYS A 12 -1.49 -16.56 17.60
N LEU A 13 -0.73 -17.57 17.15
CA LEU A 13 -1.15 -18.48 16.08
C LEU A 13 -1.88 -19.72 16.61
N GLU A 14 -1.37 -20.34 17.67
CA GLU A 14 -1.85 -21.64 18.15
C GLU A 14 -3.17 -21.53 18.91
N THR A 15 -3.39 -20.45 19.68
CA THR A 15 -4.62 -20.25 20.46
C THR A 15 -5.88 -20.20 19.58
N VAL A 16 -5.77 -19.64 18.38
CA VAL A 16 -6.84 -19.60 17.38
C VAL A 16 -6.65 -20.63 16.26
N ARG A 17 -5.60 -21.47 16.34
CA ARG A 17 -5.18 -22.43 15.31
C ARG A 17 -5.12 -21.83 13.90
N SER A 18 -4.65 -20.59 13.80
CA SER A 18 -4.63 -19.78 12.57
C SER A 18 -6.00 -19.65 11.87
N LYS A 19 -7.11 -19.77 12.62
CA LYS A 19 -8.49 -19.63 12.15
C LYS A 19 -9.21 -18.56 12.97
N PRO A 20 -8.86 -17.28 12.80
CA PRO A 20 -9.54 -16.19 13.49
C PRO A 20 -11.04 -16.18 13.14
N ARG A 21 -11.88 -15.85 14.12
CA ARG A 21 -13.31 -15.61 13.89
C ARG A 21 -13.50 -14.14 13.59
N TYR A 22 -14.06 -13.86 12.42
CA TYR A 22 -14.43 -12.51 12.00
C TYR A 22 -15.94 -12.35 12.04
N GLU A 23 -16.37 -11.16 12.44
CA GLU A 23 -17.75 -10.71 12.29
C GLU A 23 -18.14 -10.65 10.81
N ASN A 24 -19.44 -10.76 10.54
CA ASN A 24 -19.93 -10.77 9.16
C ASN A 24 -19.59 -9.48 8.41
N GLU A 25 -19.62 -8.33 9.09
CA GLU A 25 -19.26 -7.03 8.51
C GLU A 25 -17.80 -7.01 8.03
N THR A 26 -16.87 -7.54 8.83
CA THR A 26 -15.45 -7.65 8.43
C THR A 26 -15.28 -8.52 7.20
N LYS A 27 -16.00 -9.65 7.10
CA LYS A 27 -15.93 -10.53 5.92
C LYS A 27 -16.49 -9.84 4.67
N LEU A 28 -17.60 -9.11 4.81
CA LEU A 28 -18.19 -8.35 3.73
C LEU A 28 -17.26 -7.23 3.26
N HIS A 29 -16.60 -6.54 4.19
CA HIS A 29 -15.62 -5.53 3.85
C HIS A 29 -14.42 -6.12 3.10
N ILE A 30 -13.85 -7.24 3.57
CA ILE A 30 -12.76 -7.93 2.86
C ILE A 30 -13.20 -8.30 1.43
N LEU A 31 -14.41 -8.84 1.26
CA LEU A 31 -14.97 -9.19 -0.04
C LEU A 31 -15.14 -7.97 -0.96
N GLU A 32 -15.64 -6.85 -0.42
CA GLU A 32 -15.78 -5.57 -1.12
C GLU A 32 -14.41 -5.08 -1.62
N ARG A 33 -13.39 -5.10 -0.77
CA ARG A 33 -12.02 -4.71 -1.13
C ARG A 33 -11.39 -5.61 -2.20
N LEU A 34 -11.61 -6.93 -2.13
CA LEU A 34 -11.17 -7.87 -3.17
C LEU A 34 -11.89 -7.62 -4.50
N THR A 35 -13.21 -7.38 -4.44
CA THR A 35 -14.03 -7.11 -5.62
C THR A 35 -13.62 -5.79 -6.29
N ALA A 36 -13.30 -4.75 -5.51
CA ALA A 36 -12.77 -3.49 -6.01
C ALA A 36 -11.39 -3.68 -6.67
N ALA A 37 -10.52 -4.52 -6.09
CA ALA A 37 -9.22 -4.85 -6.66
C ALA A 37 -9.35 -5.53 -8.03
N GLU A 38 -10.15 -6.60 -8.12
CA GLU A 38 -10.37 -7.33 -9.36
C GLU A 38 -11.12 -6.48 -10.41
N GLY A 39 -12.14 -5.72 -9.98
CA GLY A 39 -12.96 -4.88 -10.84
C GLY A 39 -12.16 -3.82 -11.57
N LEU A 40 -11.19 -3.18 -10.89
CA LEU A 40 -10.29 -2.22 -11.52
C LEU A 40 -9.43 -2.86 -12.60
N GLU A 41 -8.86 -4.04 -12.33
CA GLU A 41 -8.01 -4.75 -13.31
C GLU A 41 -8.81 -5.14 -14.56
N LYS A 42 -10.02 -5.66 -14.37
CA LYS A 42 -10.94 -5.98 -15.49
C LYS A 42 -11.31 -4.74 -16.29
N ALA A 43 -11.59 -3.62 -15.63
CA ALA A 43 -11.91 -2.36 -16.29
C ALA A 43 -10.71 -1.82 -17.11
N LEU A 44 -9.50 -1.87 -16.55
CA LEU A 44 -8.28 -1.47 -17.26
C LEU A 44 -7.97 -2.38 -18.44
N ALA A 45 -8.09 -3.70 -18.26
CA ALA A 45 -7.86 -4.68 -19.32
C ALA A 45 -8.86 -4.53 -20.48
N SER A 46 -10.12 -4.25 -20.17
CA SER A 46 -11.17 -4.04 -21.18
C SER A 46 -11.00 -2.72 -21.94
N LYS A 47 -10.71 -1.62 -21.23
CA LYS A 47 -10.59 -0.27 -21.86
C LYS A 47 -9.27 -0.04 -22.59
N PHE A 48 -8.19 -0.66 -22.11
CA PHE A 48 -6.83 -0.42 -22.63
C PHE A 48 -6.15 -1.76 -23.00
N PRO A 49 -6.70 -2.51 -23.97
CA PRO A 49 -6.12 -3.79 -24.38
C PRO A 49 -4.69 -3.60 -24.89
N GLY A 50 -3.78 -4.46 -24.47
CA GLY A 50 -2.36 -4.42 -24.86
C GLY A 50 -1.49 -3.41 -24.13
N TYR A 51 -2.05 -2.53 -23.28
CA TYR A 51 -1.25 -1.60 -22.50
C TYR A 51 -0.56 -2.29 -21.32
N LYS A 52 0.72 -1.98 -21.10
CA LYS A 52 1.46 -2.42 -19.90
C LYS A 52 0.85 -1.75 -18.66
N ARG A 53 0.31 -2.57 -17.75
CA ARG A 53 -0.32 -2.15 -16.49
C ARG A 53 0.29 -2.75 -15.23
N PHE A 54 1.00 -3.88 -15.35
CA PHE A 54 1.54 -4.65 -14.22
C PHE A 54 0.45 -4.97 -13.18
N GLY A 55 -0.62 -5.63 -13.63
CA GLY A 55 -1.84 -5.83 -12.84
C GLY A 55 -1.61 -6.64 -11.56
N LEU A 56 -2.57 -6.50 -10.63
CA LEU A 56 -2.61 -7.25 -9.38
C LEU A 56 -3.36 -8.59 -9.49
N GLU A 57 -3.67 -9.05 -10.69
CA GLU A 57 -4.44 -10.27 -10.93
C GLU A 57 -3.79 -11.49 -10.25
N GLY A 58 -4.57 -12.22 -9.43
CA GLY A 58 -4.12 -13.31 -8.57
C GLY A 58 -3.41 -12.89 -7.27
N GLY A 59 -3.24 -11.58 -7.03
CA GLY A 59 -2.65 -10.99 -5.83
C GLY A 59 -3.59 -10.01 -5.12
N GLU A 60 -4.89 -10.09 -5.37
CA GLU A 60 -5.91 -9.13 -4.93
C GLU A 60 -5.93 -8.95 -3.40
N ALA A 61 -5.52 -9.98 -2.65
CA ALA A 61 -5.39 -9.96 -1.20
C ALA A 61 -4.45 -8.86 -0.67
N LEU A 62 -3.58 -8.28 -1.51
CA LEU A 62 -2.77 -7.12 -1.14
C LEU A 62 -3.63 -5.91 -0.74
N ILE A 63 -4.78 -5.70 -1.37
CA ILE A 63 -5.64 -4.53 -1.09
C ILE A 63 -6.29 -4.61 0.31
N PRO A 64 -6.98 -5.69 0.71
CA PRO A 64 -7.47 -5.82 2.08
C PRO A 64 -6.33 -5.95 3.11
N LEU A 65 -5.17 -6.53 2.74
CA LEU A 65 -4.01 -6.54 3.62
C LEU A 65 -3.52 -5.13 3.95
N LEU A 66 -3.34 -4.28 2.95
CA LEU A 66 -2.92 -2.90 3.15
C LEU A 66 -3.95 -2.09 3.91
N ASP A 67 -5.23 -2.32 3.64
CA ASP A 67 -6.31 -1.70 4.41
C ASP A 67 -6.19 -2.05 5.91
N GLU A 68 -6.07 -3.34 6.26
CA GLU A 68 -5.89 -3.76 7.66
C GLU A 68 -4.60 -3.21 8.28
N VAL A 69 -3.49 -3.16 7.53
CA VAL A 69 -2.24 -2.54 8.01
C VAL A 69 -2.45 -1.06 8.33
N ILE A 70 -3.16 -0.32 7.49
CA ILE A 70 -3.43 1.11 7.69
C ILE A 70 -4.34 1.31 8.90
N GLN A 71 -5.47 0.59 8.94
CA GLN A 71 -6.46 0.68 10.02
C GLN A 71 -5.85 0.25 11.37
N GLY A 72 -5.09 -0.85 11.38
CA GLY A 72 -4.37 -1.36 12.55
C GLY A 72 -3.29 -0.39 13.03
N SER A 73 -2.46 0.14 12.13
CA SER A 73 -1.43 1.12 12.49
C SER A 73 -2.05 2.38 13.10
N GLY A 74 -3.12 2.89 12.50
CA GLY A 74 -3.85 4.05 13.03
C GLY A 74 -4.45 3.77 14.41
N LYS A 75 -5.05 2.59 14.62
CA LYS A 75 -5.51 2.13 15.95
C LYS A 75 -4.39 2.13 16.99
N HIS A 76 -3.17 1.76 16.58
CA HIS A 76 -1.94 1.81 17.38
C HIS A 76 -1.26 3.19 17.40
N LYS A 77 -1.99 4.27 17.05
CA LYS A 77 -1.55 5.67 17.12
C LYS A 77 -0.43 6.06 16.17
N ALA A 78 -0.22 5.30 15.09
CA ALA A 78 0.56 5.78 13.96
C ALA A 78 -0.09 7.05 13.39
N ARG A 79 0.73 8.04 13.04
CA ARG A 79 0.31 9.29 12.41
C ARG A 79 0.60 9.31 10.92
N GLU A 80 1.64 8.59 10.51
CA GLU A 80 2.04 8.51 9.11
C GLU A 80 2.47 7.10 8.71
N ILE A 81 2.17 6.73 7.48
CA ILE A 81 2.65 5.48 6.87
C ILE A 81 3.30 5.83 5.53
N VAL A 82 4.56 5.42 5.36
CA VAL A 82 5.30 5.61 4.12
C VAL A 82 5.44 4.25 3.45
N ILE A 83 4.92 4.15 2.23
CA ILE A 83 4.87 2.92 1.44
C ILE A 83 5.89 3.00 0.30
N GLY A 84 6.76 2.00 0.19
CA GLY A 84 7.55 1.72 -1.00
C GLY A 84 7.04 0.45 -1.67
N MET A 85 6.93 0.46 -3.00
CA MET A 85 6.56 -0.75 -3.72
C MET A 85 7.12 -0.80 -5.13
N ALA A 86 7.28 -2.02 -5.64
CA ALA A 86 7.55 -2.28 -7.05
C ALA A 86 6.32 -1.96 -7.95
N HIS A 87 6.40 -2.34 -9.23
CA HIS A 87 5.37 -2.03 -10.23
C HIS A 87 4.10 -2.89 -10.11
N ARG A 88 4.19 -4.13 -9.58
CA ARG A 88 3.07 -5.09 -9.54
C ARG A 88 1.93 -4.59 -8.63
N GLY A 89 0.75 -4.42 -9.20
CA GLY A 89 -0.45 -3.93 -8.52
C GLY A 89 -0.41 -2.47 -8.08
N ARG A 90 0.59 -1.69 -8.52
CA ARG A 90 0.74 -0.30 -8.06
C ARG A 90 -0.46 0.58 -8.41
N LEU A 91 -1.00 0.44 -9.62
CA LEU A 91 -2.18 1.20 -10.04
C LEU A 91 -3.39 0.85 -9.19
N ASN A 92 -3.48 -0.40 -8.74
CA ASN A 92 -4.52 -0.88 -7.84
C ASN A 92 -4.40 -0.24 -6.46
N VAL A 93 -3.20 -0.24 -5.89
CA VAL A 93 -2.90 0.44 -4.62
C VAL A 93 -3.19 1.93 -4.71
N LEU A 94 -2.80 2.60 -5.80
CA LEU A 94 -3.06 4.04 -6.00
C LEU A 94 -4.56 4.36 -5.96
N VAL A 95 -5.39 3.59 -6.67
CA VAL A 95 -6.83 3.85 -6.74
C VAL A 95 -7.54 3.37 -5.48
N ASN A 96 -7.37 2.10 -5.14
CA ASN A 96 -8.17 1.47 -4.10
C ASN A 96 -7.68 1.82 -2.69
N THR A 97 -6.38 2.06 -2.46
CA THR A 97 -5.83 2.39 -1.13
C THR A 97 -5.63 3.89 -0.94
N PHE A 98 -5.01 4.56 -1.92
CA PHE A 98 -4.68 5.98 -1.80
C PHE A 98 -5.80 6.93 -2.27
N GLY A 99 -6.82 6.41 -2.96
CA GLY A 99 -7.95 7.22 -3.43
C GLY A 99 -7.63 8.07 -4.67
N LYS A 100 -6.61 7.71 -5.46
CA LYS A 100 -6.36 8.34 -6.76
C LYS A 100 -7.60 8.18 -7.63
N LYS A 101 -8.10 9.27 -8.20
CA LYS A 101 -9.33 9.24 -9.00
C LYS A 101 -9.11 8.35 -10.23
N PRO A 102 -10.01 7.38 -10.51
CA PRO A 102 -9.91 6.55 -11.71
C PRO A 102 -9.87 7.36 -13.01
N SER A 103 -10.56 8.51 -13.06
CA SER A 103 -10.52 9.42 -14.21
C SER A 103 -9.10 9.93 -14.51
N GLU A 104 -8.36 10.35 -13.48
CA GLU A 104 -6.97 10.81 -13.62
C GLU A 104 -6.07 9.68 -14.11
N LEU A 105 -6.30 8.45 -13.62
CA LEU A 105 -5.57 7.29 -14.12
C LEU A 105 -5.89 7.03 -15.59
N PHE A 106 -7.16 7.09 -16.01
CA PHE A 106 -7.55 6.87 -17.40
C PHE A 106 -6.98 7.93 -18.34
N ASP A 107 -6.91 9.19 -17.90
CA ASP A 107 -6.25 10.26 -18.66
C ASP A 107 -4.75 9.99 -18.86
N GLU A 108 -4.08 9.41 -17.86
CA GLU A 108 -2.67 8.96 -17.99
C GLU A 108 -2.52 7.82 -19.00
N PHE A 109 -3.46 6.89 -19.09
CA PHE A 109 -3.44 5.85 -20.12
C PHE A 109 -3.66 6.39 -21.54
N GLN A 110 -4.42 7.49 -21.68
CA GLN A 110 -4.68 8.15 -22.96
C GLN A 110 -3.56 9.13 -23.37
N GLY A 111 -2.52 9.29 -22.54
CA GLY A 111 -1.43 10.24 -22.81
C GLY A 111 -1.84 11.71 -22.69
N LYS A 112 -2.99 12.00 -22.05
CA LYS A 112 -3.51 13.36 -21.90
C LYS A 112 -2.82 14.16 -20.80
N LYS A 113 -2.09 13.48 -19.91
CA LYS A 113 -1.40 14.12 -18.80
C LYS A 113 -0.02 14.60 -19.25
N ILE A 114 0.11 15.91 -19.42
CA ILE A 114 1.40 16.57 -19.67
C ILE A 114 2.03 16.83 -18.29
N ALA A 115 3.30 16.46 -18.11
CA ALA A 115 4.03 16.83 -16.92
C ALA A 115 4.15 18.36 -16.87
N GLU A 116 3.57 19.00 -15.85
CA GLU A 116 3.64 20.46 -15.69
C GLU A 116 5.07 20.94 -15.43
N VAL A 117 5.90 20.08 -14.82
CA VAL A 117 7.31 20.35 -14.51
C VAL A 117 8.14 19.09 -14.78
N GLY A 118 9.27 19.27 -15.48
CA GLY A 118 10.24 18.19 -15.79
C GLY A 118 9.83 17.30 -16.97
N SER A 119 10.59 16.23 -17.20
CA SER A 119 10.35 15.28 -18.31
C SER A 119 9.22 14.30 -18.06
N GLY A 120 8.67 14.26 -16.84
CA GLY A 120 7.72 13.24 -16.39
C GLY A 120 8.36 11.86 -16.22
N ASP A 121 7.53 10.88 -15.85
CA ASP A 121 7.87 9.47 -15.75
C ASP A 121 6.62 8.62 -16.02
N VAL A 122 6.78 7.32 -16.25
CA VAL A 122 5.68 6.40 -16.51
C VAL A 122 4.72 6.32 -15.32
N LYS A 123 3.43 6.12 -15.62
CA LYS A 123 2.31 6.13 -14.65
C LYS A 123 2.48 5.21 -13.43
N TYR A 124 3.23 4.11 -13.57
CA TYR A 124 3.50 3.15 -12.50
C TYR A 124 4.82 3.43 -11.74
N HIS A 125 5.42 4.61 -11.89
CA HIS A 125 6.50 5.12 -11.01
C HIS A 125 6.03 6.28 -10.11
N GLN A 126 4.85 6.84 -10.40
CA GLN A 126 4.32 7.99 -9.70
C GLN A 126 4.03 7.66 -8.23
N GLY A 127 4.51 8.50 -7.33
CA GLY A 127 4.11 8.53 -5.93
C GLY A 127 2.74 9.16 -5.76
N PHE A 128 2.23 9.12 -4.54
CA PHE A 128 0.95 9.74 -4.18
C PHE A 128 0.89 9.98 -2.68
N SER A 129 0.07 10.93 -2.25
CA SER A 129 -0.18 11.17 -0.83
C SER A 129 -1.65 11.46 -0.59
N SER A 130 -2.19 10.90 0.49
CA SER A 130 -3.56 11.15 0.92
C SER A 130 -3.69 10.95 2.42
N ASN A 131 -4.79 11.40 2.99
CA ASN A 131 -5.13 11.13 4.38
C ASN A 131 -6.28 10.13 4.43
N VAL A 132 -6.20 9.20 5.37
CA VAL A 132 -7.24 8.19 5.60
C VAL A 132 -7.66 8.24 7.06
N MET A 133 -8.98 8.15 7.28
CA MET A 133 -9.53 8.05 8.63
C MET A 133 -9.42 6.62 9.14
N THR A 134 -8.92 6.47 10.36
CA THR A 134 -8.83 5.19 11.08
C THR A 134 -9.50 5.28 12.44
N PRO A 135 -9.77 4.16 13.14
CA PRO A 135 -10.31 4.19 14.51
C PRO A 135 -9.46 5.01 15.49
N GLY A 136 -8.16 5.18 15.22
CA GLY A 136 -7.26 5.95 16.07
C GLY A 136 -7.12 7.43 15.70
N GLY A 137 -7.73 7.87 14.60
CA GLY A 137 -7.61 9.22 14.05
C GLY A 137 -7.19 9.23 12.57
N GLU A 138 -6.92 10.43 12.06
CA GLU A 138 -6.39 10.61 10.70
C GLU A 138 -4.95 10.09 10.61
N VAL A 139 -4.66 9.31 9.56
CA VAL A 139 -3.32 8.83 9.21
C VAL A 139 -2.93 9.37 7.83
N HIS A 140 -1.77 9.99 7.75
CA HIS A 140 -1.21 10.46 6.48
C HIS A 140 -0.47 9.33 5.76
N LEU A 141 -0.89 9.01 4.55
CA LEU A 141 -0.26 8.01 3.70
C LEU A 141 0.61 8.68 2.65
N ALA A 142 1.80 8.13 2.42
CA ALA A 142 2.67 8.54 1.33
C ALA A 142 3.23 7.33 0.59
N LEU A 143 2.95 7.23 -0.71
CA LEU A 143 3.59 6.29 -1.62
C LEU A 143 4.82 6.95 -2.22
N ALA A 144 5.99 6.37 -2.00
CA ALA A 144 7.25 6.86 -2.55
C ALA A 144 7.28 6.73 -4.08
N PHE A 145 7.86 7.72 -4.75
CA PHE A 145 8.28 7.59 -6.15
C PHE A 145 9.41 6.55 -6.23
N ASN A 146 9.47 5.80 -7.33
CA ASN A 146 10.55 4.84 -7.55
C ASN A 146 10.91 4.73 -9.04
N PRO A 147 12.19 4.53 -9.38
CA PRO A 147 12.58 4.14 -10.73
C PRO A 147 12.23 2.67 -11.02
N SER A 148 12.50 2.22 -12.25
CA SER A 148 12.37 0.81 -12.65
C SER A 148 13.33 -0.14 -11.90
N HIS A 149 14.42 0.37 -11.31
CA HIS A 149 15.38 -0.43 -10.55
C HIS A 149 14.72 -0.93 -9.26
N LEU A 150 14.47 -2.23 -9.19
CA LEU A 150 13.79 -2.86 -8.07
C LEU A 150 14.60 -2.73 -6.78
N GLU A 151 13.93 -2.86 -5.64
CA GLU A 151 14.49 -2.82 -4.27
C GLU A 151 15.10 -1.51 -3.80
N ILE A 152 15.62 -0.66 -4.69
CA ILE A 152 16.33 0.56 -4.31
C ILE A 152 15.44 1.60 -3.60
N VAL A 153 14.12 1.48 -3.74
CA VAL A 153 13.16 2.35 -3.02
C VAL A 153 13.10 2.03 -1.52
N ALA A 154 13.46 0.82 -1.09
CA ALA A 154 13.39 0.41 0.31
C ALA A 154 14.22 1.32 1.25
N PRO A 155 15.53 1.55 1.01
CA PRO A 155 16.30 2.48 1.84
C PRO A 155 15.81 3.94 1.73
N VAL A 156 15.26 4.34 0.58
CA VAL A 156 14.68 5.69 0.39
C VAL A 156 13.47 5.88 1.31
N VAL A 157 12.60 4.88 1.41
CA VAL A 157 11.44 4.88 2.31
C VAL A 157 11.89 4.91 3.76
N GLN A 158 12.88 4.11 4.14
CA GLN A 158 13.43 4.12 5.51
C GLN A 158 14.01 5.49 5.87
N GLY A 159 14.77 6.12 4.96
CA GLY A 159 15.27 7.48 5.15
C GLY A 159 14.15 8.52 5.29
N SER A 160 13.10 8.40 4.46
CA SER A 160 11.92 9.27 4.55
C SER A 160 11.19 9.13 5.89
N VAL A 161 11.00 7.90 6.35
CA VAL A 161 10.42 7.61 7.67
C VAL A 161 11.27 8.18 8.78
N ARG A 162 12.59 7.97 8.74
CA ARG A 162 13.50 8.50 9.75
C ARG A 162 13.43 10.03 9.83
N ALA A 163 13.46 10.71 8.70
CA ALA A 163 13.31 12.17 8.66
C ALA A 163 11.97 12.65 9.25
N ARG A 164 10.87 11.92 9.01
CA ARG A 164 9.54 12.21 9.59
C ARG A 164 9.51 11.96 11.10
N GLN A 165 10.17 10.90 11.58
CA GLN A 165 10.31 10.60 13.01
C GLN A 165 11.10 11.70 13.72
N ASP A 166 12.25 12.11 13.16
CA ASP A 166 13.08 13.20 13.70
C ASP A 166 12.27 14.50 13.77
N ARG A 167 11.54 14.86 12.70
CA ARG A 167 10.67 16.05 12.67
C ARG A 167 9.57 16.01 13.74
N ARG A 168 9.10 14.82 14.11
CA ARG A 168 8.05 14.61 15.13
C ARG A 168 8.59 14.42 16.53
N ASN A 169 9.90 14.44 16.73
CA ASN A 169 10.56 14.05 17.98
C ASN A 169 10.11 12.65 18.45
N ASP A 170 9.90 11.73 17.51
CA ASP A 170 9.47 10.35 17.79
C ASP A 170 10.66 9.46 18.17
N VAL A 171 11.17 9.66 19.39
CA VAL A 171 12.33 8.92 19.93
C VAL A 171 12.06 7.42 20.06
N THR A 172 10.79 7.04 20.14
CA THR A 172 10.35 5.64 20.27
C THR A 172 10.11 4.94 18.94
N HIS A 173 10.17 5.67 17.83
CA HIS A 173 9.85 5.19 16.47
C HIS A 173 8.47 4.53 16.37
N SER A 174 7.46 5.06 17.07
CA SER A 174 6.12 4.44 17.18
C SER A 174 5.05 5.13 16.33
N SER A 175 5.31 6.33 15.82
CA SER A 175 4.31 7.18 15.17
C SER A 175 4.41 7.24 13.65
N VAL A 176 5.51 6.77 13.05
CA VAL A 176 5.72 6.74 11.60
C VAL A 176 6.16 5.34 11.19
N VAL A 177 5.37 4.70 10.32
CA VAL A 177 5.56 3.28 9.96
C VAL A 177 6.04 3.16 8.52
N PRO A 178 7.18 2.49 8.27
CA PRO A 178 7.58 2.08 6.93
C PRO A 178 6.84 0.80 6.51
N VAL A 179 6.29 0.79 5.30
CA VAL A 179 5.79 -0.43 4.64
C VAL A 179 6.51 -0.59 3.31
N VAL A 180 7.15 -1.73 3.09
CA VAL A 180 7.86 -2.01 1.83
C VAL A 180 7.29 -3.28 1.21
N ILE A 181 6.86 -3.18 -0.05
CA ILE A 181 6.28 -4.27 -0.82
C ILE A 181 7.27 -4.68 -1.91
N HIS A 182 7.68 -5.93 -1.85
CA HIS A 182 8.73 -6.49 -2.71
C HIS A 182 8.15 -7.40 -3.80
N GLY A 183 8.92 -7.57 -4.88
CA GLY A 183 8.71 -8.66 -5.82
C GLY A 183 9.47 -9.90 -5.36
N ASP A 184 8.89 -11.07 -5.53
CA ASP A 184 9.44 -12.35 -5.07
C ASP A 184 10.83 -12.66 -5.65
N ALA A 185 11.07 -12.38 -6.93
CA ALA A 185 12.35 -12.65 -7.58
C ALA A 185 13.45 -11.61 -7.27
N ALA A 186 13.08 -10.45 -6.71
CA ALA A 186 14.00 -9.35 -6.48
C ALA A 186 14.49 -9.25 -5.02
N PHE A 187 13.74 -9.82 -4.07
CA PHE A 187 14.02 -9.81 -2.63
C PHE A 187 14.90 -10.99 -2.19
#